data_AF-A0A3D4X4M1-F1
#
_entry.id   AF-A0A3D4X4M1-F1
#
_cell.length_a   1.000
_cell.length_b   1.000
_cell.length_c   1.000
_cell.angle_alpha   90.00
_cell.angle_beta   90.00
_cell.angle_gamma   90.00
#
_symmetry.space_group_name_H-M   'P 1'
#
loop_
_entity.id
_entity.type
_entity.pdbx_description
1 polymer ?
#
loop_
_entity_poly.entity_id
_entity_poly.type
_entity_poly.pdbx_seq_one_letter_code
_entity_poly.pdbx_strand_id
1 'polypeptide(L)'
;RDKDAIVATMALCEAAAYYKTQGKTLWDAMLDMYEEFGYYKEDVKSITLAGIEGLEKIQTILNTLRQNPPKTIGSYTVQAYRDYKADTITDAVTGEVSATGLPASNVLYYDLNDDAWVCVRPSGTEPKVKFYYGIKGTSLEDADQKSAALGAAVLAMADQMM
;
A
#
# COMPACT_ATOMS: atom_id res chain seq x y z
N ARG A 1 -10.92 15.40 15.15
CA ARG A 1 -10.71 14.10 15.82
C ARG A 1 -9.21 13.85 15.76
N ASP A 2 -8.55 13.77 16.91
CA ASP A 2 -7.09 13.59 17.00
C ASP A 2 -6.71 12.15 17.34
N LYS A 3 -5.44 11.82 17.09
CA LYS A 3 -4.83 10.57 17.55
C LYS A 3 -4.57 10.68 19.05
N ASP A 4 -4.87 9.62 19.79
CA ASP A 4 -4.60 9.55 21.24
C ASP A 4 -3.70 8.35 21.54
N ALA A 5 -2.41 8.63 21.74
CA ALA A 5 -1.42 7.61 22.04
C ALA A 5 -1.63 6.98 23.43
N ILE A 6 -2.20 7.70 24.39
CA ILE A 6 -2.42 7.21 25.75
C ILE A 6 -3.56 6.20 25.75
N VAL A 7 -4.67 6.50 25.07
CA VAL A 7 -5.78 5.56 24.91
C VAL A 7 -5.34 4.31 24.14
N ALA A 8 -4.56 4.45 23.07
CA ALA A 8 -4.02 3.29 22.34
C ALA A 8 -3.11 2.42 23.23
N THR A 9 -2.27 3.04 24.05
CA THR A 9 -1.39 2.33 25.00
C THR A 9 -2.21 1.59 26.06
N MET A 10 -3.22 2.25 26.63
CA MET A 10 -4.13 1.64 27.60
C MET A 10 -4.83 0.40 27.01
N ALA A 11 -5.36 0.50 25.79
CA ALA A 11 -5.99 -0.63 25.11
C ALA A 11 -5.00 -1.79 24.85
N LEU A 12 -3.75 -1.47 24.49
CA LEU A 12 -2.71 -2.50 24.31
C LEU A 12 -2.34 -3.18 25.64
N CYS A 13 -2.30 -2.43 26.74
CA CYS A 13 -2.10 -2.99 28.08
C CYS A 13 -3.25 -3.90 28.50
N GLU A 14 -4.50 -3.56 28.17
CA GLU A 14 -5.66 -4.41 28.39
C GLU A 14 -5.57 -5.71 27.60
N ALA A 15 -5.23 -5.64 26.30
CA ALA A 15 -5.00 -6.82 25.47
C ALA A 15 -3.88 -7.71 26.06
N ALA A 16 -2.77 -7.12 26.49
CA ALA A 16 -1.67 -7.85 27.11
C ALA A 16 -2.09 -8.54 28.41
N ALA A 17 -2.88 -7.86 29.26
CA ALA A 17 -3.39 -8.43 30.50
C ALA A 17 -4.34 -9.61 30.22
N TYR A 18 -5.23 -9.47 29.23
CA TYR A 18 -6.15 -10.53 28.81
C TYR A 18 -5.42 -11.75 28.25
N TYR A 19 -4.50 -11.59 27.31
CA TYR A 19 -3.76 -12.73 26.74
C TYR A 19 -2.84 -13.39 27.78
N LYS A 20 -2.32 -12.63 28.74
CA LYS A 20 -1.56 -13.18 29.86
C LYS A 20 -2.40 -14.15 30.72
N THR A 21 -3.71 -13.94 30.87
CA THR A 21 -4.57 -14.91 31.58
C THR A 21 -4.71 -16.24 30.83
N GLN A 22 -4.34 -16.28 29.55
CA GLN A 22 -4.31 -17.47 28.71
C GLN A 22 -2.89 -18.05 28.54
N GLY A 23 -1.90 -17.49 29.23
CA GLY A 23 -0.49 -17.88 29.08
C GLY A 23 0.15 -17.44 27.76
N LYS A 24 -0.47 -16.51 27.03
CA LYS A 24 0.00 -15.98 25.74
C LYS A 24 0.64 -14.61 25.89
N THR A 25 1.61 -14.32 25.04
CA THR A 25 2.13 -12.98 24.80
C THR A 25 1.31 -12.26 23.72
N LEU A 26 1.50 -10.94 23.57
CA LEU A 26 0.93 -10.21 22.43
C LEU A 26 1.48 -10.70 21.08
N TRP A 27 2.71 -11.24 21.07
CA TRP A 27 3.29 -11.84 19.87
C TRP A 27 2.52 -13.10 19.47
N ASP A 28 2.21 -13.98 20.43
CA ASP A 28 1.42 -15.18 20.17
C ASP A 28 0.03 -14.83 19.65
N ALA A 29 -0.62 -13.83 20.26
CA ALA A 29 -1.92 -13.33 19.79
C ALA A 29 -1.85 -12.78 18.35
N MET A 30 -0.76 -12.08 18.00
CA MET A 30 -0.55 -11.59 16.64
C MET A 30 -0.33 -12.75 15.65
N LEU A 31 0.40 -13.80 16.04
CA LEU A 31 0.55 -15.00 15.23
C LEU A 31 -0.78 -15.72 15.02
N ASP A 32 -1.61 -15.85 16.06
CA ASP A 32 -2.97 -16.41 15.93
C ASP A 32 -3.80 -15.61 14.92
N MET A 33 -3.71 -14.27 14.94
CA MET A 33 -4.40 -13.41 13.98
C MET A 33 -3.91 -13.65 12.54
N TYR A 34 -2.61 -13.86 12.34
CA TYR A 34 -2.08 -14.18 11.01
C TYR A 34 -2.53 -15.55 10.52
N GLU A 35 -2.62 -16.55 11.39
CA GLU A 35 -3.18 -17.86 11.05
C GLU A 35 -4.66 -17.78 10.67
N GLU A 36 -5.44 -16.93 11.34
CA GLU A 36 -6.88 -16.77 11.06
C GLU A 36 -7.17 -15.96 9.77
N PHE A 37 -6.48 -14.82 9.59
CA PHE A 37 -6.84 -13.84 8.55
C PHE A 37 -5.84 -13.78 7.38
N GLY A 38 -4.65 -14.36 7.55
CA GLY A 38 -3.56 -14.35 6.58
C GLY A 38 -2.40 -13.42 6.98
N TYR A 39 -1.22 -13.71 6.43
CA TYR A 39 0.04 -13.03 6.75
C TYR A 39 0.21 -11.77 5.93
N TYR A 40 -0.45 -10.68 6.32
CA TYR A 40 -0.31 -9.40 5.65
C TYR A 40 1.02 -8.72 6.00
N LYS A 41 1.70 -8.18 4.98
CA LYS A 41 2.87 -7.35 5.17
C LYS A 41 2.82 -6.12 4.27
N GLU A 42 3.01 -4.96 4.89
CA GLU A 42 3.02 -3.67 4.23
C GLU A 42 4.43 -3.05 4.30
N ASP A 43 4.84 -2.37 3.24
CA ASP A 43 6.08 -1.60 3.22
C ASP A 43 5.93 -0.37 2.30
N VAL A 44 6.92 0.51 2.31
CA VAL A 44 6.95 1.73 1.53
C VAL A 44 8.29 1.91 0.84
N LYS A 45 8.28 2.15 -0.47
CA LYS A 45 9.44 2.69 -1.19
C LYS A 45 9.26 4.19 -1.43
N SER A 46 10.31 4.96 -1.16
CA SER A 46 10.31 6.40 -1.35
C SER A 46 11.45 6.77 -2.28
N ILE A 47 11.13 7.42 -3.39
CA ILE A 47 12.11 7.95 -4.34
C ILE A 47 12.19 9.46 -4.13
N THR A 48 13.41 9.97 -3.89
CA THR A 48 13.66 11.40 -3.72
C THR A 48 14.27 11.94 -5.00
N LEU A 49 13.62 12.93 -5.62
CA LEU A 49 14.10 13.56 -6.85
C LEU A 49 14.29 15.06 -6.59
N ALA A 50 15.53 15.48 -6.40
CA ALA A 50 15.82 16.86 -6.00
C ALA A 50 15.67 17.87 -7.16
N GLY A 51 15.41 19.13 -6.82
CA GLY A 51 15.30 20.23 -7.77
C GLY A 51 13.96 20.31 -8.50
N ILE A 52 13.82 21.34 -9.35
CA ILE A 52 12.62 21.56 -10.17
C ILE A 52 12.38 20.39 -11.14
N GLU A 53 13.44 19.90 -11.79
CA GLU A 53 13.37 18.73 -12.67
C GLU A 53 12.84 17.49 -11.94
N GLY A 54 13.16 17.34 -10.65
CA GLY A 54 12.67 16.24 -9.83
C GLY A 54 11.17 16.30 -9.57
N LEU A 55 10.61 17.51 -9.37
CA LEU A 55 9.16 17.69 -9.24
C LEU A 55 8.43 17.37 -10.55
N GLU A 56 8.99 17.78 -11.68
CA GLU A 56 8.43 17.45 -13.00
C GLU A 56 8.42 15.94 -13.23
N LYS A 57 9.51 15.23 -12.90
CA LYS A 57 9.56 13.76 -12.96
C LYS A 57 8.51 13.09 -12.07
N ILE A 58 8.29 13.59 -10.85
CA ILE A 58 7.23 13.07 -9.97
C ILE A 58 5.84 13.22 -10.63
N GLN A 59 5.56 14.37 -11.23
CA GLN A 59 4.30 14.58 -11.96
C GLN A 59 4.21 13.66 -13.19
N THR A 60 5.30 13.47 -13.92
CA THR A 60 5.38 12.53 -15.04
C THR A 60 5.03 11.12 -14.60
N ILE A 61 5.64 10.60 -13.53
CA ILE A 61 5.34 9.25 -12.99
C ILE A 61 3.84 9.11 -12.70
N LEU A 62 3.26 10.04 -11.93
CA LEU A 62 1.84 9.99 -11.56
C LEU A 62 0.91 10.11 -12.78
N ASN A 63 1.24 10.97 -13.75
CA ASN A 63 0.43 11.13 -14.95
C ASN A 63 0.53 9.91 -15.87
N THR A 64 1.72 9.34 -16.02
CA THR A 64 1.94 8.11 -16.78
C THR A 64 1.14 6.96 -16.18
N LEU A 65 1.24 6.74 -14.86
CA LEU A 65 0.48 5.71 -14.15
C LEU A 65 -1.04 5.90 -14.25
N ARG A 66 -1.50 7.15 -14.26
CA ARG A 66 -2.92 7.50 -14.40
C ARG A 66 -3.44 7.25 -15.82
N GLN A 67 -2.67 7.62 -16.84
CA GLN A 67 -3.08 7.53 -18.25
C GLN A 67 -2.85 6.14 -18.84
N ASN A 68 -1.83 5.43 -18.35
CA ASN A 68 -1.42 4.11 -18.79
C ASN A 68 -1.30 3.19 -17.57
N PRO A 69 -2.44 2.86 -16.91
CA PRO A 69 -2.42 1.97 -15.75
C PRO A 69 -1.79 0.62 -16.13
N PRO A 70 -0.82 0.12 -15.36
CA PRO A 70 -0.18 -1.15 -15.66
C PRO A 70 -1.19 -2.29 -15.57
N LYS A 71 -1.05 -3.31 -16.43
CA LYS A 71 -1.81 -4.55 -16.32
C LYS A 71 -1.28 -5.45 -15.20
N THR A 72 0.01 -5.31 -14.89
CA THR A 72 0.72 -6.10 -13.89
C THR A 72 1.73 -5.25 -13.14
N ILE A 73 1.92 -5.52 -11.85
CA ILE A 73 3.01 -4.94 -11.05
C ILE A 73 3.78 -6.11 -10.41
N GLY A 74 5.02 -6.32 -10.86
CA GLY A 74 5.76 -7.54 -10.53
C GLY A 74 5.03 -8.78 -11.03
N SER A 75 4.83 -9.77 -10.17
CA SER A 75 4.07 -10.99 -10.48
C SER A 75 2.56 -10.84 -10.35
N TYR A 76 2.06 -9.69 -9.88
CA TYR A 76 0.65 -9.49 -9.60
C TYR A 76 -0.08 -8.85 -10.78
N THR A 77 -1.33 -9.26 -10.99
CA THR A 77 -2.23 -8.69 -11.99
C THR A 77 -3.12 -7.64 -11.35
N VAL A 78 -3.22 -6.46 -11.98
CA VAL A 78 -4.11 -5.39 -11.54
C VAL A 78 -5.56 -5.79 -11.82
N GLN A 79 -6.38 -5.82 -10.77
CA GLN A 79 -7.82 -6.13 -10.83
C GLN A 79 -8.67 -4.88 -10.95
N ALA A 80 -8.26 -3.80 -10.27
CA ALA A 80 -8.88 -2.49 -10.40
C ALA A 80 -7.86 -1.40 -10.10
N TYR A 81 -8.14 -0.18 -10.54
CA TYR A 81 -7.35 0.99 -10.19
C TYR A 81 -8.23 2.18 -9.90
N ARG A 82 -7.78 2.97 -8.93
CA ARG A 82 -8.52 4.09 -8.36
C ARG A 82 -7.70 5.36 -8.53
N ASP A 83 -8.33 6.40 -9.04
CA ASP A 83 -7.77 7.75 -9.06
C ASP A 83 -8.62 8.64 -8.18
N TYR A 84 -8.12 8.91 -6.97
CA TYR A 84 -8.80 9.77 -6.01
C TYR A 84 -8.84 11.22 -6.47
N LYS A 85 -8.01 11.63 -7.44
CA LYS A 85 -8.07 12.99 -7.99
C LYS A 85 -9.24 13.14 -8.95
N ALA A 86 -9.53 12.08 -9.72
CA ALA A 86 -10.63 12.03 -10.68
C ALA A 86 -11.92 11.47 -10.10
N ASP A 87 -11.92 11.00 -8.84
CA ASP A 87 -13.02 10.27 -8.19
C ASP A 87 -13.48 9.06 -9.03
N THR A 88 -12.53 8.22 -9.46
CA THR A 88 -12.84 7.03 -10.25
C THR A 88 -12.24 5.77 -9.64
N ILE A 89 -12.98 4.66 -9.76
CA ILE A 89 -12.54 3.28 -9.60
C ILE A 89 -12.85 2.63 -10.96
N THR A 90 -11.84 2.06 -11.59
CA THR A 90 -12.01 1.34 -12.87
C THR A 90 -11.68 -0.13 -12.66
N ASP A 91 -12.62 -1.01 -12.99
CA ASP A 91 -12.38 -2.45 -13.08
C ASP A 91 -11.45 -2.75 -14.27
N ALA A 92 -10.35 -3.45 -14.04
CA ALA A 92 -9.33 -3.68 -15.05
C ALA A 92 -9.74 -4.76 -16.08
N VAL A 93 -10.76 -5.57 -15.78
CA VAL A 93 -11.27 -6.65 -16.63
C VAL A 93 -12.44 -6.16 -17.48
N THR A 94 -13.43 -5.52 -16.85
CA THR A 94 -14.67 -5.08 -17.52
C THR A 94 -14.56 -3.66 -18.08
N GLY A 95 -13.69 -2.83 -17.52
CA GLY A 95 -13.60 -1.40 -17.82
C GLY A 95 -14.73 -0.57 -17.22
N GLU A 96 -15.58 -1.16 -16.37
CA GLU A 96 -16.63 -0.41 -15.66
C GLU A 96 -16.01 0.62 -14.72
N VAL A 97 -16.62 1.81 -14.68
CA VAL A 97 -16.14 2.94 -13.88
C VAL A 97 -17.20 3.33 -12.85
N SER A 98 -16.80 3.41 -11.58
CA SER A 98 -17.61 3.93 -10.48
C SER A 98 -16.87 5.04 -9.72
N ALA A 99 -17.57 5.76 -8.86
CA ALA A 99 -16.96 6.79 -8.01
C ALA A 99 -16.21 6.16 -6.82
N THR A 100 -15.17 6.84 -6.32
CA THR A 100 -14.53 6.48 -5.04
C THR A 100 -15.39 6.90 -3.85
N GLY A 101 -16.16 8.00 -3.99
CA GLY A 101 -16.95 8.58 -2.90
C GLY A 101 -16.11 9.23 -1.80
N LEU A 102 -14.82 9.45 -2.06
CA LEU A 102 -13.85 10.00 -1.11
C LEU A 102 -13.36 11.39 -1.55
N PRO A 103 -12.83 12.21 -0.63
CA PRO A 103 -12.31 13.53 -0.97
C PRO A 103 -11.17 13.48 -2.00
N ALA A 104 -11.14 14.48 -2.88
CA ALA A 104 -10.13 14.56 -3.93
C ALA A 104 -8.71 14.63 -3.38
N SER A 105 -7.82 13.78 -3.91
CA SER A 105 -6.41 13.74 -3.52
C SER A 105 -5.54 13.19 -4.65
N ASN A 106 -4.30 13.66 -4.79
CA ASN A 106 -3.39 13.16 -5.82
C ASN A 106 -2.78 11.81 -5.40
N VAL A 107 -3.62 10.77 -5.43
CA VAL A 107 -3.31 9.41 -5.01
C VAL A 107 -3.86 8.46 -6.06
N LEU A 108 -3.04 7.50 -6.46
CA LEU A 108 -3.45 6.37 -7.27
C LEU A 108 -3.39 5.10 -6.40
N TYR A 109 -4.36 4.20 -6.55
CA TYR A 109 -4.40 2.93 -5.83
C TYR A 109 -4.72 1.81 -6.81
N TYR A 110 -3.97 0.72 -6.74
CA TYR A 110 -4.12 -0.45 -7.59
C TYR A 110 -4.47 -1.63 -6.71
N ASP A 111 -5.68 -2.14 -6.88
CA ASP A 111 -6.12 -3.41 -6.30
C ASP A 111 -5.50 -4.52 -7.15
N LEU A 112 -4.73 -5.41 -6.53
CA LEU A 112 -4.05 -6.52 -7.19
C LEU A 112 -4.74 -7.84 -6.83
N ASN A 113 -4.41 -8.92 -7.53
CA ASN A 113 -4.83 -10.26 -7.12
C ASN A 113 -4.19 -10.66 -5.77
N ASP A 114 -4.72 -11.71 -5.15
CA ASP A 114 -4.23 -12.29 -3.88
C ASP A 114 -4.22 -11.29 -2.70
N ASP A 115 -5.21 -10.41 -2.64
CA ASP A 115 -5.36 -9.35 -1.64
C ASP A 115 -4.15 -8.38 -1.54
N ALA A 116 -3.29 -8.35 -2.56
CA ALA A 116 -2.19 -7.41 -2.64
C ALA A 116 -2.65 -6.04 -3.18
N TRP A 117 -1.87 -5.00 -2.92
CA TRP A 117 -2.19 -3.65 -3.36
C TRP A 117 -0.96 -2.77 -3.50
N VAL A 118 -1.06 -1.73 -4.35
CA VAL A 118 -0.05 -0.67 -4.48
C VAL A 118 -0.74 0.69 -4.48
N CYS A 119 -0.22 1.63 -3.70
CA CYS A 119 -0.70 3.01 -3.61
C CYS A 119 0.45 3.99 -3.88
N VAL A 120 0.24 4.90 -4.82
CA VAL A 120 1.24 5.87 -5.27
C VAL A 120 0.77 7.27 -4.92
N ARG A 121 1.62 8.03 -4.23
CA ARG A 121 1.35 9.44 -3.91
C ARG A 121 2.61 10.28 -3.88
N PRO A 122 2.56 11.53 -4.34
CA PRO A 122 3.62 12.48 -4.08
C PRO A 122 3.60 12.88 -2.60
N SER A 123 4.76 13.24 -2.06
CA SER A 123 4.85 13.96 -0.80
C SER A 123 4.40 15.40 -1.01
N GLY A 124 3.61 15.92 -0.06
CA GLY A 124 3.10 17.28 -0.14
C GLY A 124 4.11 18.34 0.32
N THR A 125 5.16 17.92 1.03
CA THR A 125 6.14 18.81 1.69
C THR A 125 7.58 18.55 1.28
N GLU A 126 7.84 17.46 0.55
CA GLU A 126 9.17 17.06 0.12
C GLU A 126 9.12 16.61 -1.35
N PRO A 127 10.21 16.75 -2.13
CA PRO A 127 10.25 16.31 -3.51
C PRO A 127 10.46 14.78 -3.58
N LYS A 128 9.46 14.04 -3.09
CA LYS A 128 9.46 12.58 -2.98
C LYS A 128 8.18 12.01 -3.57
N VAL A 129 8.28 10.89 -4.26
CA VAL A 129 7.14 10.02 -4.55
C VAL A 129 7.22 8.79 -3.67
N LYS A 130 6.10 8.41 -3.06
CA LYS A 130 5.99 7.24 -2.18
C LYS A 130 5.09 6.20 -2.82
N PHE A 131 5.58 4.97 -2.84
CA PHE A 131 4.86 3.79 -3.22
C PHE A 131 4.66 2.94 -1.98
N TYR A 132 3.45 2.97 -1.44
CA TYR A 132 3.01 2.06 -0.40
C TYR A 132 2.51 0.79 -1.06
N TYR A 133 2.74 -0.35 -0.45
CA TYR A 133 2.23 -1.60 -0.98
C TYR A 133 2.03 -2.60 0.15
N GLY A 134 1.07 -3.48 -0.05
CA GLY A 134 0.78 -4.59 0.84
C GLY A 134 0.66 -5.88 0.06
N ILE A 135 1.05 -6.98 0.70
CA ILE A 135 0.88 -8.34 0.19
C ILE A 135 0.18 -9.21 1.23
N LYS A 136 -0.29 -10.37 0.79
CA LYS A 136 -0.74 -11.46 1.66
C LYS A 136 0.12 -12.69 1.42
N GLY A 137 0.83 -13.12 2.45
CA GLY A 137 1.61 -14.35 2.47
C GLY A 137 0.83 -15.54 3.04
N THR A 138 1.40 -16.73 2.89
CA THR A 138 0.95 -17.96 3.56
C THR A 138 1.75 -18.28 4.83
N SER A 139 2.81 -17.51 5.09
CA SER A 139 3.63 -17.54 6.30
C SER A 139 4.35 -16.19 6.44
N LEU A 140 5.00 -15.94 7.58
CA LEU A 140 5.86 -14.76 7.75
C LEU A 140 6.99 -14.71 6.70
N GLU A 141 7.62 -15.85 6.43
CA GLU A 141 8.72 -15.93 5.46
C GLU A 141 8.23 -15.69 4.02
N ASP A 142 7.10 -16.30 3.63
CA ASP A 142 6.49 -16.06 2.31
C ASP A 142 6.07 -14.59 2.16
N ALA A 143 5.50 -14.00 3.21
CA ALA A 143 5.13 -12.58 3.21
C ALA A 143 6.36 -11.68 3.04
N ASP A 144 7.47 -11.99 3.72
CA ASP A 144 8.73 -11.26 3.60
C ASP A 144 9.29 -11.32 2.18
N GLN A 145 9.30 -12.51 1.56
CA GLN A 145 9.79 -12.70 0.21
C GLN A 145 8.91 -11.99 -0.83
N LYS A 146 7.58 -12.13 -0.73
CA LYS A 146 6.62 -11.44 -1.60
C LYS A 146 6.72 -9.92 -1.48
N SER A 147 6.86 -9.40 -0.26
CA SER A 147 7.01 -7.96 0.00
C SER A 147 8.31 -7.42 -0.61
N ALA A 148 9.42 -8.15 -0.46
CA ALA A 148 10.70 -7.78 -1.08
C ALA A 148 10.61 -7.77 -2.62
N ALA A 149 9.99 -8.79 -3.21
CA ALA A 149 9.82 -8.90 -4.66
C ALA A 149 8.92 -7.77 -5.23
N LEU A 150 7.78 -7.49 -4.59
CA LEU A 150 6.90 -6.39 -5.01
C LEU A 150 7.59 -5.04 -4.85
N GLY A 151 8.32 -4.83 -3.76
CA GLY A 151 9.10 -3.62 -3.53
C GLY A 151 10.15 -3.37 -4.62
N ALA A 152 10.85 -4.41 -5.07
CA ALA A 152 11.80 -4.32 -6.18
C ALA A 152 11.10 -4.01 -7.52
N ALA A 153 9.95 -4.65 -7.80
CA ALA A 153 9.19 -4.42 -9.01
C ALA A 153 8.63 -2.99 -9.09
N VAL A 154 8.17 -2.44 -7.97
CA VAL A 154 7.68 -1.06 -7.86
C VAL A 154 8.79 -0.05 -8.16
N LEU A 155 10.00 -0.27 -7.64
CA LEU A 155 11.16 0.58 -7.97
C LEU A 155 11.52 0.50 -9.45
N ALA A 156 11.61 -0.70 -10.00
CA ALA A 156 11.90 -0.90 -11.42
C ALA A 156 10.86 -0.24 -12.34
N MET A 157 9.57 -0.32 -11.97
CA MET A 157 8.48 0.35 -12.68
C MET A 157 8.65 1.89 -12.64
N ALA A 158 9.01 2.45 -11.49
CA ALA A 158 9.26 3.88 -11.38
C ALA A 158 10.49 4.31 -12.20
N ASP A 159 11.56 3.52 -12.20
CA ASP A 159 12.79 3.78 -12.97
C ASP A 159 12.54 3.82 -14.49
N GLN A 160 11.63 2.99 -15.00
CA GLN A 160 11.24 2.99 -16.42
C GLN A 160 10.46 4.25 -16.85
N MET A 161 9.92 5.01 -15.88
CA MET A 161 9.11 6.21 -16.12
C MET A 161 9.89 7.52 -15.90
N MET A 162 11.16 7.41 -15.48
CA MET A 162 12.07 8.54 -15.24
C MET A 162 12.93 8.87 -16.45
#